data_AF-A0A1G6RSQ4-F1
#
_entry.id   AF-A0A1G6RSQ4-F1
#
_cell.length_a   1.000
_cell.length_b   1.000
_cell.length_c   1.000
_cell.angle_alpha   90.00
_cell.angle_beta   90.00
_cell.angle_gamma   90.00
#
_symmetry.space_group_name_H-M   'P 1'
#
loop_
_entity.id
_entity.type
_entity.pdbx_description
1 polymer ?
#
loop_
_entity_poly.entity_id
_entity_poly.type
_entity_poly.pdbx_seq_one_letter_code
_entity_poly.pdbx_strand_id
1 'polypeptide(L)'
;MAPVTSLLAHRCRAVVSTLAEGVAVGAVLASRNAPPWSPARVRTCAGAVALVVADQLSGELPAALREFRRTGEVPPTPAHERRALVRAGVSGWAVGLLLWALDRPAQRALARRGVLRPHRWLGAAGGLAHAAAVAPVHWRLAADRAAAEVEREASVEAELQAMAAGR
;
A
#
# COMPACT_ATOMS: atom_id res chain seq x y z
N MET A 1 -22.08 -1.20 -20.91
CA MET A 1 -21.87 -1.29 -19.45
C MET A 1 -20.44 -1.83 -19.23
N ALA A 2 -19.43 -0.96 -19.28
CA ALA A 2 -18.07 -1.30 -18.84
C ALA A 2 -18.01 -1.24 -17.29
N PRO A 3 -17.13 -2.00 -16.61
CA PRO A 3 -17.63 -3.05 -15.73
C PRO A 3 -17.48 -2.70 -14.24
N VAL A 4 -18.55 -2.90 -13.46
CA VAL A 4 -18.56 -2.78 -11.99
C VAL A 4 -17.48 -3.66 -11.32
N THR A 5 -17.01 -4.69 -12.02
CA THR A 5 -15.94 -5.59 -11.59
C THR A 5 -14.56 -4.91 -11.51
N SER A 6 -14.26 -3.92 -12.36
CA SER A 6 -12.97 -3.21 -12.36
C SER A 6 -12.82 -2.33 -11.11
N LEU A 7 -13.82 -1.50 -10.80
CA LEU A 7 -13.81 -0.61 -9.64
C LEU A 7 -13.78 -1.39 -8.32
N LEU A 8 -14.56 -2.47 -8.21
CA LEU A 8 -14.54 -3.32 -7.03
C LEU A 8 -13.16 -3.96 -6.84
N ALA A 9 -12.52 -4.45 -7.91
CA ALA A 9 -11.17 -5.01 -7.84
C ALA A 9 -10.15 -3.97 -7.36
N HIS A 10 -10.18 -2.75 -7.91
CA HIS A 10 -9.29 -1.66 -7.49
C HIS A 10 -9.52 -1.24 -6.03
N ARG A 11 -10.77 -1.21 -5.56
CA ARG A 11 -11.10 -0.92 -4.15
C ARG A 11 -10.66 -2.02 -3.20
N CYS A 12 -10.93 -3.28 -3.53
CA CYS A 12 -10.43 -4.42 -2.77
C CYS A 12 -8.90 -4.36 -2.68
N ARG A 13 -8.23 -4.02 -3.78
CA ARG A 13 -6.79 -3.86 -3.81
C ARG A 13 -6.31 -2.75 -2.89
N ALA A 14 -6.94 -1.57 -2.92
CA ALA A 14 -6.61 -0.46 -2.02
C ALA A 14 -6.73 -0.87 -0.54
N VAL A 15 -7.77 -1.61 -0.19
CA VAL A 15 -7.97 -2.14 1.17
C VAL A 15 -6.84 -3.11 1.54
N VAL A 16 -6.53 -4.07 0.66
CA VAL A 16 -5.46 -5.06 0.89
C VAL A 16 -4.10 -4.38 1.09
N SER A 17 -3.72 -3.44 0.22
CA SER A 17 -2.44 -2.72 0.33
C SER A 17 -2.38 -1.88 1.61
N THR A 18 -3.47 -1.19 1.96
CA THR A 18 -3.57 -0.41 3.21
C THR A 18 -3.40 -1.31 4.44
N LEU A 19 -4.06 -2.47 4.45
CA LEU A 19 -3.96 -3.44 5.53
C LEU A 19 -2.56 -4.06 5.60
N ALA A 20 -1.97 -4.39 4.45
CA ALA A 20 -0.62 -4.95 4.40
C ALA A 20 0.42 -3.99 4.98
N GLU A 21 0.37 -2.70 4.62
CA GLU A 21 1.24 -1.66 5.18
C GLU A 21 1.01 -1.46 6.68
N GLY A 22 -0.27 -1.36 7.10
CA GLY A 22 -0.63 -1.22 8.52
C GLY A 22 -0.14 -2.40 9.38
N VAL A 23 -0.33 -3.63 8.90
CA VAL A 23 0.14 -4.85 9.56
C VAL A 23 1.67 -4.89 9.63
N ALA A 24 2.35 -4.57 8.53
CA ALA A 24 3.81 -4.52 8.48
C ALA A 24 4.38 -3.54 9.51
N VAL A 25 3.87 -2.30 9.53
CA VAL A 25 4.30 -1.27 10.50
C VAL A 25 3.98 -1.68 11.93
N GLY A 26 2.77 -2.17 12.18
CA GLY A 26 2.35 -2.59 13.51
C GLY A 26 3.17 -3.77 14.05
N ALA A 27 3.51 -4.73 13.21
CA ALA A 27 4.38 -5.86 13.56
C ALA A 27 5.80 -5.41 13.91
N VAL A 28 6.38 -4.50 13.11
CA VAL A 28 7.71 -3.93 13.38
C VAL A 28 7.70 -3.20 14.72
N LEU A 29 6.70 -2.36 14.98
CA LEU A 29 6.57 -1.64 16.26
C LEU A 29 6.39 -2.60 17.44
N ALA A 30 5.53 -3.61 17.31
CA ALA A 30 5.33 -4.61 18.36
C ALA A 30 6.61 -5.41 18.67
N SER A 31 7.48 -5.63 17.68
CA SER A 31 8.73 -6.37 17.87
C SER A 31 9.86 -5.57 18.51
N ARG A 32 9.73 -4.25 18.67
CA ARG A 32 10.78 -3.38 19.21
C ARG A 32 11.20 -3.71 20.64
N ASN A 33 10.32 -4.35 21.41
CA ASN A 33 10.63 -4.76 22.77
C ASN A 33 11.58 -5.97 22.85
N ALA A 34 11.82 -6.66 21.73
CA ALA A 34 12.81 -7.72 21.65
C ALA A 34 14.23 -7.14 21.42
N PRO A 35 15.30 -7.81 21.92
CA PRO A 35 16.67 -7.37 21.72
C PRO A 35 16.97 -7.11 20.24
N PRO A 36 17.80 -6.09 19.94
CA PRO A 36 18.27 -5.89 18.58
C PRO A 36 18.95 -7.19 18.11
N TRP A 37 18.61 -7.65 16.90
CA TRP A 37 19.13 -8.88 16.29
C TRP A 37 18.64 -10.22 16.85
N SER A 38 17.67 -10.22 17.77
CA SER A 38 17.03 -11.48 18.16
C SER A 38 16.34 -12.15 16.95
N PRO A 39 16.35 -13.50 16.84
CA PRO A 39 15.75 -14.20 15.71
C PRO A 39 14.27 -13.84 15.50
N ALA A 40 13.53 -13.65 16.59
CA ALA A 40 12.14 -13.20 16.54
C ALA A 40 12.00 -11.84 15.85
N ARG A 41 12.80 -10.85 16.26
CA ARG A 41 12.76 -9.49 15.69
C ARG A 41 13.19 -9.47 14.22
N VAL A 42 14.25 -10.21 13.88
CA VAL A 42 14.73 -10.32 12.49
C VAL A 42 13.65 -10.93 11.60
N ARG A 43 13.02 -12.04 12.03
CA ARG A 43 11.94 -12.68 11.27
C ARG A 43 10.73 -11.77 11.11
N THR A 44 10.34 -11.03 12.16
CA THR A 44 9.22 -10.09 12.06
C THR A 44 9.52 -8.94 11.09
N CYS A 45 10.71 -8.33 11.17
CA CYS A 45 11.09 -7.29 10.23
C CYS A 45 11.20 -7.81 8.80
N ALA A 46 11.83 -8.97 8.59
CA ALA A 46 11.93 -9.59 7.27
C ALA A 46 10.56 -9.94 6.70
N GLY A 47 9.65 -10.50 7.52
CA GLY A 47 8.28 -10.81 7.13
C GLY A 47 7.48 -9.56 6.77
N ALA A 48 7.64 -8.46 7.52
CA ALA A 48 6.99 -7.19 7.22
C ALA A 48 7.49 -6.59 5.89
N VAL A 49 8.81 -6.63 5.64
CA VAL A 49 9.39 -6.21 4.36
C VAL A 49 8.90 -7.10 3.21
N ALA A 50 8.94 -8.42 3.39
CA ALA A 50 8.48 -9.37 2.38
C ALA A 50 6.99 -9.18 2.05
N LEU A 51 6.15 -8.90 3.05
CA LEU A 51 4.73 -8.61 2.85
C LEU A 51 4.51 -7.38 1.97
N VAL A 52 5.19 -6.26 2.27
CA VAL A 52 5.07 -5.03 1.49
C VAL A 52 5.63 -5.22 0.08
N VAL A 53 6.78 -5.88 -0.06
CA VAL A 53 7.38 -6.16 -1.38
C VAL A 53 6.47 -7.06 -2.22
N ALA A 54 5.94 -8.14 -1.63
CA ALA A 54 5.02 -9.03 -2.32
C ALA A 54 3.74 -8.29 -2.72
N ASP A 55 3.23 -7.41 -1.86
CA ASP A 55 2.11 -6.54 -2.18
C ASP A 55 2.45 -5.69 -3.40
N GLN A 56 3.50 -4.86 -3.37
CA GLN A 56 3.84 -3.97 -4.48
C GLN A 56 4.08 -4.72 -5.80
N LEU A 57 4.84 -5.83 -5.75
CA LEU A 57 5.15 -6.63 -6.93
C LEU A 57 3.92 -7.31 -7.53
N SER A 58 2.98 -7.78 -6.72
CA SER A 58 1.78 -8.46 -7.22
C SER A 58 0.89 -7.56 -8.10
N GLY A 59 0.93 -6.25 -7.87
CA GLY A 59 0.16 -5.28 -8.65
C GLY A 59 0.86 -4.84 -9.93
N GLU A 60 2.15 -4.50 -9.85
CA GLU A 60 2.84 -3.82 -10.96
C GLU A 60 3.60 -4.79 -11.88
N LEU A 61 4.15 -5.87 -11.33
CA LEU A 61 5.02 -6.78 -12.08
C LEU A 61 4.31 -7.49 -13.24
N PRO A 62 3.08 -8.04 -13.08
CA PRO A 62 2.41 -8.72 -14.19
C PRO A 62 2.10 -7.78 -15.35
N ALA A 63 1.73 -6.53 -15.05
CA ALA A 63 1.43 -5.53 -16.07
C ALA A 63 2.72 -5.08 -16.79
N ALA A 64 3.77 -4.77 -16.04
CA ALA A 64 5.07 -4.40 -16.59
C ALA A 64 5.68 -5.52 -17.46
N LEU A 65 5.59 -6.78 -17.02
CA LEU A 65 6.08 -7.93 -17.79
C LEU A 65 5.29 -8.14 -19.08
N ARG A 66 3.96 -7.95 -19.06
CA ARG A 66 3.14 -8.05 -20.28
C ARG A 66 3.50 -6.96 -21.27
N GLU A 67 3.70 -5.73 -20.80
CA GLU A 67 4.03 -4.60 -21.65
C GLU A 67 5.44 -4.72 -22.23
N PHE A 68 6.42 -5.02 -21.40
CA PHE A 68 7.80 -5.26 -21.84
C PHE A 68 7.90 -6.33 -22.93
N ARG A 69 7.10 -7.41 -22.82
CA ARG A 69 7.05 -8.45 -23.86
C ARG A 69 6.44 -7.98 -25.18
N ARG A 70 5.58 -6.96 -25.17
CA ARG A 70 4.91 -6.43 -26.36
C ARG A 70 5.72 -5.35 -27.05
N THR A 71 6.28 -4.42 -26.29
CA THR A 71 6.89 -3.19 -26.81
C THR A 71 8.41 -3.14 -26.59
N GLY A 72 8.98 -4.05 -25.81
CA GLY A 72 10.40 -4.03 -25.43
C GLY A 72 10.74 -2.99 -24.36
N GLU A 73 9.75 -2.23 -23.89
CA GLU A 73 9.93 -1.13 -22.94
C GLU A 73 8.90 -1.23 -21.80
N VAL A 74 9.28 -0.69 -20.63
CA VAL A 74 8.36 -0.50 -19.51
C VAL A 74 7.99 0.98 -19.45
N PRO A 75 6.73 1.37 -19.70
CA PRO A 75 6.34 2.77 -19.69
C PRO A 75 6.52 3.37 -18.29
N PRO A 76 6.91 4.65 -18.21
CA PRO A 76 7.08 5.31 -16.93
C PRO A 76 5.75 5.43 -16.19
N THR A 77 5.78 5.30 -14.85
CA THR A 77 4.61 5.54 -14.00
C THR A 77 4.06 6.96 -14.25
N PRO A 78 2.74 7.13 -14.46
CA PRO A 78 2.14 8.44 -14.68
C PRO A 78 2.48 9.44 -13.56
N ALA A 79 2.70 10.71 -13.92
CA ALA A 79 3.14 11.74 -12.96
C ALA A 79 2.15 12.01 -11.82
N HIS A 80 0.85 11.78 -12.04
CA HIS A 80 -0.17 11.90 -10.99
C HIS A 80 -0.07 10.74 -9.98
N GLU A 81 0.11 9.50 -10.46
CA GLU A 81 0.34 8.34 -9.60
C GLU A 81 1.63 8.49 -8.79
N ARG A 82 2.72 8.91 -9.43
CA ARG A 82 4.00 9.17 -8.75
C ARG A 82 3.85 10.18 -7.61
N ARG A 83 3.13 11.28 -7.83
CA ARG A 83 2.87 12.31 -6.79
C ARG A 83 2.04 11.75 -5.64
N ALA A 84 1.04 10.93 -5.93
CA ALA A 84 0.24 10.27 -4.91
C ALA A 84 1.09 9.31 -4.06
N LEU A 85 1.93 8.48 -4.69
CA LEU A 85 2.84 7.58 -3.98
C LEU A 85 3.85 8.32 -3.11
N VAL A 86 4.44 9.42 -3.60
CA VAL A 86 5.30 10.29 -2.79
C VAL A 86 4.55 10.84 -1.58
N ARG A 87 3.30 11.29 -1.75
CA ARG A 87 2.47 11.77 -0.65
C ARG A 87 2.17 10.68 0.39
N ALA A 88 1.87 9.45 -0.05
CA ALA A 88 1.71 8.31 0.86
C ALA A 88 3.01 8.06 1.63
N GLY A 89 4.16 8.05 0.93
CA GLY A 89 5.48 7.89 1.55
C GLY A 89 5.77 8.96 2.60
N VAL A 90 5.55 10.23 2.29
CA VAL A 90 5.73 11.35 3.23
C VAL A 90 4.79 11.23 4.43
N SER A 91 3.52 10.89 4.20
CA SER A 91 2.53 10.71 5.28
C SER A 91 2.92 9.55 6.19
N GLY A 92 3.35 8.43 5.60
CA GLY A 92 3.86 7.27 6.33
C GLY A 92 5.10 7.60 7.18
N TRP A 93 6.04 8.38 6.63
CA TRP A 93 7.20 8.88 7.35
C TRP A 93 6.82 9.79 8.53
N ALA A 94 5.89 10.73 8.31
CA ALA A 94 5.42 11.63 9.36
C ALA A 94 4.81 10.85 10.53
N VAL A 95 3.98 9.84 10.24
CA VAL A 95 3.42 8.93 11.26
C VAL A 95 4.54 8.14 11.94
N GLY A 96 5.50 7.62 11.19
CA GLY A 96 6.64 6.89 11.74
C GLY A 96 7.48 7.72 12.72
N LEU A 97 7.74 8.98 12.39
CA LEU A 97 8.46 9.94 13.25
C LEU A 97 7.65 10.26 14.51
N LEU A 98 6.34 10.49 14.36
CA LEU A 98 5.45 10.74 15.49
C LEU A 98 5.43 9.55 16.45
N LEU A 99 5.27 8.34 15.91
CA LEU A 99 5.28 7.10 16.71
C LEU A 99 6.63 6.89 17.38
N TRP A 100 7.74 7.16 16.70
CA TRP A 100 9.07 7.09 17.30
C TRP A 100 9.24 8.08 18.46
N ALA A 101 8.78 9.32 18.31
CA ALA A 101 8.83 10.33 19.37
C ALA A 101 7.96 9.95 20.59
N LEU A 102 6.80 9.32 20.35
CA LEU A 102 5.83 8.96 21.39
C LEU A 102 6.04 7.56 22.00
N ASP A 103 6.91 6.73 21.42
CA ASP A 103 7.06 5.32 21.80
C ASP A 103 7.39 5.14 23.29
N ARG A 104 8.51 5.72 23.75
CA ARG A 104 8.94 5.63 25.15
C ARG A 104 7.97 6.26 26.15
N PRO A 105 7.45 7.48 25.96
CA PRO A 105 6.51 8.05 26.92
C PRO A 105 5.20 7.25 26.99
N ALA A 106 4.70 6.76 25.85
CA ALA A 106 3.50 5.94 25.81
C ALA A 106 3.70 4.59 26.51
N GLN A 107 4.83 3.91 26.28
CA GLN A 107 5.17 2.67 26.99
C GLN A 107 5.21 2.88 28.51
N ARG A 108 5.87 3.95 28.98
CA ARG A 108 5.94 4.27 30.42
C ARG A 108 4.57 4.59 31.01
N ALA A 109 3.70 5.27 30.26
CA ALA A 109 2.35 5.59 30.72
C ALA A 109 1.49 4.32 30.83
N LEU A 110 1.54 3.43 29.82
CA LEU A 110 0.79 2.18 29.81
C LEU A 110 1.30 1.20 30.88
N ALA A 111 2.62 1.12 31.08
CA ALA A 111 3.22 0.31 32.14
C ALA A 111 2.77 0.79 33.54
N ARG A 112 2.73 2.10 33.76
CA ARG A 112 2.20 2.70 35.01
C ARG A 112 0.71 2.40 35.23
N ARG A 113 -0.05 2.18 34.16
CA ARG A 113 -1.47 1.77 34.22
C ARG A 113 -1.67 0.25 34.33
N GLY A 114 -0.60 -0.54 34.48
CA GLY A 114 -0.68 -1.99 34.63
C GLY A 114 -1.03 -2.75 33.35
N VAL A 115 -0.92 -2.12 32.17
CA VAL A 115 -1.22 -2.80 30.90
C VAL A 115 -0.20 -3.89 30.63
N LEU A 116 -0.69 -5.13 30.53
CA LEU A 116 0.13 -6.27 30.14
C LEU A 116 0.57 -6.12 28.67
N ARG A 117 1.89 -6.17 28.43
CA ARG A 117 2.51 -6.12 27.09
C ARG A 117 2.15 -4.84 26.30
N PRO A 118 2.51 -3.64 26.78
CA PRO A 118 2.15 -2.35 26.16
C PRO A 118 2.65 -2.20 24.72
N HIS A 119 3.78 -2.85 24.37
CA HIS A 119 4.34 -2.84 23.02
C HIS A 119 3.39 -3.44 21.97
N ARG A 120 2.54 -4.42 22.31
CA ARG A 120 1.59 -5.01 21.35
C ARG A 120 0.47 -4.04 21.02
N TRP A 121 -0.05 -3.35 22.03
CA TRP A 121 -1.08 -2.32 21.87
C TRP A 121 -0.56 -1.13 21.08
N LEU A 122 0.67 -0.68 21.37
CA LEU A 122 1.31 0.38 20.59
C LEU A 122 1.59 -0.04 19.15
N GLY A 123 1.96 -1.30 18.92
CA GLY A 123 2.08 -1.86 17.58
C GLY A 123 0.76 -1.82 16.82
N ALA A 124 -0.33 -2.31 17.43
CA ALA A 124 -1.66 -2.28 16.83
C ALA A 124 -2.13 -0.84 16.53
N ALA A 125 -1.99 0.07 17.49
CA ALA A 125 -2.36 1.48 17.31
C ALA A 125 -1.51 2.17 16.24
N GLY A 126 -0.20 1.90 16.21
CA GLY A 126 0.71 2.43 15.19
C GLY A 126 0.40 1.92 13.80
N GLY A 127 0.07 0.63 13.67
CA GLY A 127 -0.38 0.04 12.41
C GLY A 127 -1.69 0.65 11.91
N LEU A 128 -2.67 0.85 12.80
CA LEU A 128 -3.93 1.53 12.47
C LEU A 128 -3.73 2.99 12.08
N ALA A 129 -2.89 3.73 12.81
CA ALA A 129 -2.57 5.12 12.48
C ALA A 129 -1.89 5.24 11.11
N HIS A 130 -0.97 4.32 10.80
CA HIS A 130 -0.33 4.26 9.49
C HIS A 130 -1.34 3.95 8.39
N ALA A 131 -2.16 2.89 8.57
CA ALA A 131 -3.22 2.53 7.65
C ALA A 131 -4.17 3.72 7.39
N ALA A 132 -4.61 4.42 8.43
CA ALA A 132 -5.47 5.59 8.30
C ALA A 132 -4.83 6.74 7.52
N ALA A 133 -3.51 6.91 7.60
CA ALA A 133 -2.77 7.94 6.88
C ALA A 133 -2.61 7.63 5.38
N VAL A 134 -2.44 6.36 5.02
CA VAL A 134 -2.21 5.94 3.63
C VAL A 134 -3.50 5.55 2.90
N ALA A 135 -4.54 5.11 3.62
CA ALA A 135 -5.81 4.68 3.04
C ALA A 135 -6.43 5.68 2.06
N PRO A 136 -6.50 7.00 2.35
CA PRO A 136 -7.09 7.96 1.42
C PRO A 136 -6.32 8.04 0.10
N VAL A 137 -5.00 7.82 0.13
CA VAL A 137 -4.15 7.84 -1.06
C VAL A 137 -4.42 6.60 -1.91
N HIS A 138 -4.41 5.41 -1.30
CA HIS A 138 -4.69 4.15 -1.98
C HIS A 138 -6.11 4.11 -2.56
N TRP A 139 -7.09 4.65 -1.82
CA TRP A 139 -8.47 4.75 -2.29
C TRP A 139 -8.62 5.66 -3.51
N ARG A 140 -7.92 6.80 -3.51
CA ARG A 140 -7.91 7.73 -4.63
C ARG A 140 -7.22 7.13 -5.85
N LEU A 141 -6.06 6.49 -5.66
CA LEU A 141 -5.35 5.78 -6.73
C LEU A 141 -6.22 4.68 -7.36
N ALA A 142 -6.99 3.94 -6.56
CA ALA A 142 -7.92 2.94 -7.07
C ALA A 142 -9.02 3.55 -7.96
N ALA A 143 -9.57 4.70 -7.58
CA ALA A 143 -10.56 5.41 -8.38
C ALA A 143 -9.96 5.94 -9.69
N ASP A 144 -8.78 6.56 -9.62
CA ASP A 144 -8.07 7.10 -10.79
C ASP A 144 -7.71 5.98 -11.79
N ARG A 145 -7.23 4.83 -11.29
CA ARG A 145 -6.91 3.66 -12.12
C ARG A 145 -8.15 3.03 -12.77
N ALA A 146 -9.26 2.93 -12.04
CA ALA A 146 -10.52 2.44 -12.59
C ALA A 146 -11.04 3.35 -13.70
N ALA A 147 -10.94 4.68 -13.53
CA ALA A 147 -11.33 5.64 -14.56
C ALA A 147 -10.46 5.52 -15.82
N ALA A 148 -9.14 5.42 -15.65
CA ALA A 148 -8.20 5.25 -16.76
C ALA A 148 -8.42 3.93 -17.53
N GLU A 149 -8.82 2.87 -16.85
CA GLU A 149 -9.16 1.58 -17.48
C GLU A 149 -10.41 1.70 -18.36
N VAL A 150 -11.46 2.37 -17.86
CA VAL A 150 -12.68 2.63 -18.63
C VAL A 150 -12.40 3.49 -19.86
N GLU A 151 -11.55 4.52 -19.74
CA GLU A 151 -11.16 5.37 -20.87
C GLU A 151 -10.40 4.58 -21.95
N ARG A 152 -9.49 3.68 -21.54
CA ARG A 152 -8.78 2.79 -22.48
C ARG A 152 -9.71 1.79 -23.16
N GLU A 153 -10.65 1.21 -22.44
CA GLU A 153 -11.64 0.31 -23.05
C GLU A 153 -12.48 1.06 -24.09
N ALA A 154 -12.89 2.29 -23.79
CA ALA A 154 -13.64 3.14 -24.72
C ALA A 154 -12.81 3.53 -25.96
N SER A 155 -11.51 3.83 -25.81
CA SER A 155 -10.65 4.16 -26.95
C SER A 155 -10.43 2.95 -27.86
N VAL A 156 -10.22 1.76 -27.29
CA VAL A 156 -10.08 0.52 -28.06
C VAL A 156 -11.37 0.19 -28.82
N GLU A 157 -12.53 0.34 -28.18
CA GLU A 157 -13.83 0.12 -28.83
C GLU A 157 -14.05 1.12 -29.99
N ALA A 158 -13.70 2.39 -29.80
CA ALA A 158 -13.79 3.40 -30.85
C ALA A 158 -12.87 3.10 -32.04
N GLU A 159 -11.64 2.65 -31.79
CA GLU A 159 -10.71 2.20 -32.83
C GLU A 159 -11.28 0.99 -33.60
N LEU A 160 -11.83 0.01 -32.90
CA LEU A 160 -12.46 -1.17 -33.52
C LEU A 160 -13.65 -0.79 -34.39
N GLN A 161 -14.50 0.13 -33.93
CA GLN A 161 -15.64 0.64 -34.70
C GLN A 161 -15.21 1.43 -35.93
N ALA A 162 -14.16 2.26 -35.82
CA ALA A 162 -13.60 2.97 -36.96
C ALA A 162 -13.02 1.99 -38.01
N MET A 163 -12.34 0.93 -37.57
CA MET A 163 -11.83 -0.13 -38.45
C MET A 163 -12.95 -0.96 -39.11
N ALA A 164 -14.11 -1.08 -38.46
CA ALA A 164 -15.29 -1.75 -38.99
C ALA A 164 -16.06 -0.90 -39.99
N ALA A 165 -16.13 0.42 -39.79
CA ALA A 165 -16.81 1.38 -40.66
C ALA A 165 -15.99 1.81 -41.89
N GLY A 166 -14.67 1.62 -41.85
CA GLY A 166 -13.74 1.86 -42.97
C GLY A 166 -13.55 0.66 -43.91
N ARG A 167 -14.43 -0.35 -43.83
CA ARG A 167 -14.55 -1.45 -44.79
C ARG A 167 -15.84 -1.32 -45.59
#